data_AF-A0A934XYE1-F1
#
_entry.id   AF-A0A934XYE1-F1
#
_cell.length_a   1.000
_cell.length_b   1.000
_cell.length_c   1.000
_cell.angle_alpha   90.00
_cell.angle_beta   90.00
_cell.angle_gamma   90.00
#
_symmetry.space_group_name_H-M   'P 1'
#
loop_
_entity.id
_entity.type
_entity.pdbx_description
1 polymer ?
#
loop_
_entity_poly.entity_id
_entity_poly.type
_entity_poly.pdbx_seq_one_letter_code
_entity_poly.pdbx_strand_id
1 'polypeptide(L)'
;NTNLTPALRALEWHAQAGALRECWLLGTRMSRTDGTLQHGSAWLAPVLQRWFELLHPGLKVNFNLVAPVPSRSYFQLWQKVDEIFTRSPYRPENIICDITGGLKLMSVGAALACLVPGRTMQYMASDRDWKGEPIDKGKMEPVLVDITPYLI
;
A
#
# COMPACT_ATOMS: atom_id res chain seq x y z
N ASN A 1 -17.51 -1.05 1.77
CA ASN A 1 -16.77 0.03 2.42
C ASN A 1 -15.28 -0.15 2.24
N THR A 2 -14.72 0.42 1.16
CA THR A 2 -13.27 0.51 1.02
C THR A 2 -12.86 1.94 1.32
N ASN A 3 -11.97 2.13 2.29
CA ASN A 3 -11.42 3.44 2.61
C ASN A 3 -10.19 3.68 1.73
N LEU A 4 -10.28 4.58 0.76
CA LEU A 4 -9.17 4.97 -0.11
C LEU A 4 -8.26 6.03 0.52
N THR A 5 -8.73 6.73 1.56
CA THR A 5 -8.03 7.89 2.13
C THR A 5 -6.55 7.59 2.45
N PRO A 6 -6.17 6.46 3.07
CA PRO A 6 -4.76 6.18 3.32
C PRO A 6 -3.91 6.10 2.04
N ALA A 7 -4.40 5.40 1.00
CA ALA A 7 -3.67 5.27 -0.27
C ALA A 7 -3.54 6.63 -0.99
N LEU A 8 -4.58 7.46 -0.94
CA LEU A 8 -4.56 8.81 -1.49
C LEU A 8 -3.50 9.67 -0.80
N ARG A 9 -3.48 9.67 0.54
CA ARG A 9 -2.51 10.44 1.33
C ARG A 9 -1.08 9.94 1.16
N ALA A 10 -0.88 8.63 1.06
CA ALA A 10 0.44 8.05 0.78
C ALA A 10 0.99 8.53 -0.57
N LEU A 11 0.16 8.52 -1.63
CA LEU A 11 0.55 9.01 -2.94
C LEU A 11 0.88 10.51 -2.92
N GLU A 12 0.03 11.33 -2.30
CA GLU A 12 0.27 12.78 -2.17
C GLU A 12 1.58 13.08 -1.45
N TRP A 13 1.86 12.39 -0.35
CA TRP A 13 3.08 12.58 0.43
C TRP A 13 4.33 12.29 -0.41
N HIS A 14 4.39 11.11 -1.04
CA HIS A 14 5.55 10.71 -1.84
C HIS A 14 5.70 11.53 -3.12
N ALA A 15 4.60 12.01 -3.68
CA ALA A 15 4.59 12.94 -4.79
C ALA A 15 5.17 14.31 -4.41
N GLN A 16 4.74 14.87 -3.27
CA GLN A 16 5.23 16.15 -2.75
C GLN A 16 6.71 16.10 -2.36
N ALA A 17 7.16 14.96 -1.82
CA ALA A 17 8.58 14.72 -1.55
C ALA A 17 9.45 14.62 -2.82
N GLY A 18 8.84 14.56 -4.01
CA GLY A 18 9.54 14.50 -5.29
C GLY A 18 10.19 13.16 -5.61
N ALA A 19 9.95 12.12 -4.80
CA ALA A 19 10.56 10.80 -4.92
C ALA A 19 9.69 9.80 -5.70
N LEU A 20 8.38 10.04 -5.82
CA LEU A 20 7.48 9.12 -6.51
C LEU A 20 7.74 9.10 -8.03
N ARG A 21 8.05 7.91 -8.56
CA ARG A 21 8.25 7.65 -10.00
C ARG A 21 7.38 6.51 -10.50
N GLU A 22 7.13 5.52 -9.65
CA GLU A 22 6.40 4.32 -9.98
C GLU A 22 5.55 3.86 -8.80
N CYS A 23 4.35 3.36 -9.07
CA CYS A 23 3.42 2.89 -8.06
C CYS A 23 2.78 1.58 -8.51
N TRP A 24 2.94 0.52 -7.71
CA TRP A 24 2.26 -0.75 -7.91
C TRP A 24 1.00 -0.81 -7.05
N LEU A 25 -0.14 -1.00 -7.70
CA LEU A 25 -1.44 -1.05 -7.03
C LEU A 25 -1.87 -2.51 -6.87
N LEU A 26 -1.89 -2.98 -5.62
CA LEU A 26 -2.33 -4.33 -5.27
C LEU A 26 -3.74 -4.29 -4.68
N GLY A 27 -4.62 -5.13 -5.20
CA GLY A 27 -6.00 -5.25 -4.73
C GLY A 27 -6.49 -6.68 -4.74
N THR A 28 -7.61 -6.92 -4.06
CA THR A 28 -8.21 -8.25 -4.01
C THR A 28 -9.10 -8.50 -5.22
N ARG A 29 -9.13 -9.75 -5.69
CA ARG A 29 -10.12 -10.20 -6.68
C ARG A 29 -11.49 -10.35 -6.03
N MET A 30 -12.53 -10.19 -6.84
CA MET A 30 -13.88 -10.58 -6.46
C MET A 30 -13.93 -12.09 -6.18
N SER A 31 -14.62 -12.50 -5.12
CA SER A 31 -14.78 -13.91 -4.76
C SER A 31 -16.21 -14.20 -4.33
N ARG A 32 -16.67 -15.44 -4.54
CA ARG A 32 -17.86 -15.96 -3.87
C ARG A 32 -17.44 -16.79 -2.67
N THR A 33 -18.06 -16.54 -1.53
CA THR A 33 -17.89 -17.35 -0.32
C THR A 33 -19.29 -17.61 0.23
N ASP A 34 -19.64 -18.89 0.40
CA ASP A 34 -20.92 -19.33 0.94
C ASP A 34 -22.13 -18.70 0.23
N GLY A 35 -22.08 -18.67 -1.10
CA GLY A 35 -23.13 -18.09 -1.95
C GLY A 35 -23.16 -16.56 -2.00
N THR A 36 -22.43 -15.87 -1.11
CA THR A 36 -22.37 -14.41 -1.06
C THR A 36 -21.25 -13.88 -1.94
N LEU A 37 -21.55 -12.88 -2.77
CA LEU A 37 -20.56 -12.18 -3.58
C LEU A 37 -19.78 -11.19 -2.71
N GLN A 38 -18.48 -11.41 -2.54
CA GLN A 38 -17.57 -10.46 -1.93
C GLN A 38 -16.86 -9.67 -3.03
N HIS A 39 -17.18 -8.38 -3.12
CA HIS A 39 -16.50 -7.46 -4.02
C HIS A 39 -15.05 -7.26 -3.56
N GLY A 40 -14.11 -7.52 -4.46
CA GLY A 40 -12.70 -7.22 -4.24
C GLY A 40 -12.39 -5.73 -4.37
N SER A 41 -11.16 -5.34 -4.07
CA SER A 41 -10.69 -3.95 -4.15
C SER A 41 -9.91 -3.63 -5.42
N ALA A 42 -9.54 -4.61 -6.25
CA ALA A 42 -8.68 -4.37 -7.42
C ALA A 42 -9.26 -3.39 -8.45
N TRP A 43 -10.60 -3.30 -8.55
CA TRP A 43 -11.26 -2.36 -9.44
C TRP A 43 -11.01 -0.88 -9.07
N LEU A 44 -10.58 -0.60 -7.83
CA LEU A 44 -10.28 0.76 -7.37
C LEU A 44 -8.93 1.28 -7.87
N ALA A 45 -8.04 0.39 -8.32
CA ALA A 45 -6.72 0.77 -8.77
C ALA A 45 -6.74 1.77 -9.96
N PRO A 46 -7.52 1.57 -11.04
CA PRO A 46 -7.64 2.58 -12.10
C PRO A 46 -8.30 3.89 -11.62
N VAL A 47 -9.19 3.82 -10.62
CA VAL A 47 -9.80 5.03 -10.03
C VAL A 47 -8.75 5.87 -9.31
N LEU A 48 -7.88 5.21 -8.53
CA LEU A 48 -6.80 5.86 -7.79
C LEU A 48 -5.78 6.52 -8.73
N GLN A 49 -5.38 5.80 -9.78
CA GLN A 49 -4.52 6.34 -10.84
C GLN A 49 -5.15 7.59 -11.46
N ARG A 50 -6.41 7.49 -11.92
CA ARG A 50 -7.07 8.60 -12.60
C ARG A 50 -7.23 9.83 -11.70
N TRP A 51 -7.56 9.61 -10.43
CA TRP A 51 -7.63 10.67 -9.44
C TRP A 51 -6.28 11.39 -9.29
N PHE A 52 -5.19 10.64 -9.19
CA PHE A 52 -3.84 11.21 -9.01
C PHE A 52 -3.42 12.03 -10.24
N GLU A 53 -3.60 11.49 -11.44
CA GLU A 53 -3.29 12.18 -12.71
C GLU A 53 -4.07 13.49 -12.88
N LEU A 54 -5.33 13.53 -12.45
CA LEU A 54 -6.17 14.73 -12.53
C LEU A 54 -5.70 15.84 -11.58
N LEU A 55 -5.24 15.50 -10.38
CA LEU A 55 -4.77 16.48 -9.40
C LEU A 55 -3.31 16.90 -9.63
N HIS A 56 -2.51 16.06 -10.28
CA HIS A 56 -1.08 16.28 -10.50
C HIS A 56 -0.67 16.13 -11.97
N PRO A 57 -1.24 16.93 -12.90
CA PRO A 57 -1.02 16.75 -14.35
C PRO A 57 0.44 16.93 -14.81
N GLY A 58 1.29 17.57 -13.99
CA GLY A 58 2.72 17.74 -14.26
C GLY A 58 3.61 16.60 -13.74
N LEU A 59 3.09 15.71 -12.89
CA LEU A 59 3.87 14.61 -12.33
C LEU A 59 3.78 13.38 -13.23
N LYS A 60 4.95 12.86 -13.64
CA LYS A 60 5.05 11.62 -14.40
C LYS A 60 5.29 10.45 -13.44
N VAL A 61 4.21 9.80 -13.03
CA VAL A 61 4.24 8.58 -12.21
C VAL A 61 3.70 7.41 -13.03
N ASN A 62 4.46 6.33 -13.13
CA ASN A 62 4.03 5.11 -13.80
C ASN A 62 3.20 4.26 -12.84
N PHE A 63 1.93 4.02 -13.19
CA PHE A 63 1.06 3.15 -12.40
C PHE A 63 1.03 1.74 -13.00
N ASN A 64 1.36 0.75 -12.17
CA ASN A 64 1.32 -0.66 -12.52
C ASN A 64 0.15 -1.33 -11.79
N LEU A 65 -0.87 -1.71 -12.56
CA LEU A 65 -2.00 -2.48 -12.05
C LEU A 65 -1.58 -3.93 -11.89
N VAL A 66 -1.38 -4.36 -10.64
CA VAL A 66 -0.95 -5.73 -10.35
C VAL A 66 -2.14 -6.68 -10.44
N ALA A 67 -1.90 -7.90 -10.95
CA ALA A 67 -2.89 -8.95 -10.99
C ALA A 67 -3.57 -9.13 -9.62
N PRO A 68 -4.91 -9.15 -9.54
CA PRO A 68 -5.63 -9.21 -8.28
C PRO A 68 -5.29 -10.45 -7.43
N VAL A 69 -5.11 -10.28 -6.12
CA VAL A 69 -4.81 -11.37 -5.19
C VAL A 69 -6.08 -11.95 -4.52
N PRO A 70 -6.11 -13.24 -4.14
CA PRO A 70 -7.19 -13.77 -3.32
C PRO A 70 -7.18 -13.14 -1.91
N SER A 71 -8.36 -12.77 -1.40
CA SER A 71 -8.54 -12.09 -0.11
C SER A 71 -7.95 -12.83 1.11
N ARG A 72 -7.89 -14.16 1.06
CA ARG A 72 -7.41 -15.02 2.16
C ARG A 72 -6.00 -15.58 1.94
N SER A 73 -5.31 -15.18 0.87
CA SER A 73 -4.00 -15.74 0.52
C SER A 73 -2.88 -14.74 0.84
N TYR A 74 -2.40 -14.74 2.08
CA TYR A 74 -1.23 -13.94 2.45
C TYR A 74 0.01 -14.34 1.64
N PHE A 75 0.15 -15.63 1.30
CA PHE A 75 1.27 -16.15 0.52
C PHE A 75 1.32 -15.58 -0.89
N GLN A 76 0.20 -15.52 -1.61
CA GLN A 76 0.19 -14.94 -2.97
C GLN A 76 0.48 -13.44 -2.94
N LEU A 77 0.02 -12.73 -1.90
CA LEU A 77 0.40 -11.33 -1.75
C LEU A 77 1.89 -11.19 -1.45
N TRP A 78 2.42 -11.99 -0.53
CA TRP A 78 3.85 -12.03 -0.24
C TRP A 78 4.67 -12.25 -1.52
N GLN A 79 4.31 -13.24 -2.34
CA GLN A 79 4.95 -13.50 -3.63
C GLN A 79 4.91 -12.29 -4.56
N LYS A 80 3.79 -11.56 -4.60
CA LYS A 80 3.65 -10.39 -5.47
C LYS A 80 4.50 -9.21 -5.01
N VAL A 81 4.54 -8.96 -3.71
CA VAL A 81 5.40 -7.91 -3.13
C VAL A 81 6.87 -8.28 -3.32
N ASP A 82 7.24 -9.53 -3.07
CA ASP A 82 8.60 -10.03 -3.31
C ASP A 82 9.02 -9.93 -4.78
N GLU A 83 8.11 -10.27 -5.71
CA GLU A 83 8.33 -10.11 -7.15
C GLU A 83 8.61 -8.64 -7.52
N ILE A 84 7.91 -7.68 -6.92
CA ILE A 84 8.16 -6.25 -7.15
C ILE A 84 9.56 -5.87 -6.64
N PHE A 85 9.91 -6.21 -5.40
CA PHE A 85 11.23 -5.88 -4.85
C PHE A 85 12.38 -6.53 -5.63
N THR A 86 12.18 -7.72 -6.17
CA THR A 86 13.24 -8.48 -6.85
C THR A 86 13.37 -8.17 -8.34
N ARG A 87 12.28 -7.81 -9.03
CA ARG A 87 12.26 -7.60 -10.48
C ARG A 87 12.12 -6.16 -10.93
N SER A 88 11.77 -5.24 -10.03
CA SER A 88 11.73 -3.82 -10.39
C SER A 88 13.14 -3.32 -10.76
N PRO A 89 13.25 -2.24 -11.55
CA PRO A 89 14.55 -1.66 -11.88
C PRO A 89 15.18 -0.86 -10.72
N TYR A 90 14.49 -0.75 -9.58
CA TYR A 90 14.96 0.02 -8.43
C TYR A 90 15.67 -0.87 -7.42
N ARG A 91 16.60 -0.25 -6.68
CA ARG A 91 17.17 -0.90 -5.50
C ARG A 91 16.10 -1.06 -4.42
N PRO A 92 16.11 -2.15 -3.63
CA PRO A 92 15.09 -2.41 -2.60
C PRO A 92 14.88 -1.24 -1.63
N GLU A 93 15.94 -0.49 -1.30
CA GLU A 93 15.91 0.63 -0.35
C GLU A 93 15.12 1.83 -0.88
N ASN A 94 14.89 1.88 -2.19
CA ASN A 94 14.12 2.92 -2.86
C ASN A 94 12.66 2.50 -3.12
N ILE A 95 12.24 1.34 -2.61
CA ILE A 95 10.88 0.82 -2.75
C ILE A 95 10.25 0.78 -1.36
N ILE A 96 9.07 1.39 -1.24
CA ILE A 96 8.31 1.41 0.01
C ILE A 96 7.01 0.65 -0.20
N CYS A 97 6.75 -0.33 0.66
CA CYS A 97 5.48 -1.04 0.70
C CYS A 97 4.52 -0.39 1.71
N ASP A 98 3.43 0.21 1.24
CA ASP A 98 2.37 0.68 2.13
C ASP A 98 1.46 -0.48 2.57
N ILE A 99 1.40 -0.75 3.87
CA ILE A 99 0.63 -1.86 4.46
C ILE A 99 -0.65 -1.40 5.16
N THR A 100 -1.03 -0.12 5.00
CA THR A 100 -2.15 0.50 5.73
C THR A 100 -3.50 -0.06 5.30
N GLY A 101 -3.66 -0.21 3.98
CA GLY A 101 -4.91 -0.63 3.35
C GLY A 101 -5.06 -2.14 3.21
N GLY A 102 -6.27 -2.55 2.82
CA GLY A 102 -6.58 -3.95 2.53
C GLY A 102 -7.05 -4.75 3.74
N LEU A 103 -7.08 -6.07 3.58
CA LEU A 103 -7.47 -6.99 4.65
C LEU A 103 -6.27 -7.26 5.57
N LYS A 104 -6.51 -7.66 6.82
CA LYS A 104 -5.42 -7.95 7.78
C LYS A 104 -4.41 -8.97 7.25
N LEU A 105 -4.88 -10.01 6.56
CA LEU A 105 -4.01 -11.00 5.92
C LEU A 105 -3.16 -10.40 4.79
N MET A 106 -3.63 -9.33 4.15
CA MET A 106 -2.83 -8.59 3.18
C MET A 106 -1.70 -7.83 3.87
N SER A 107 -2.01 -7.08 4.93
CA SER A 107 -0.96 -6.38 5.70
C SER A 107 0.11 -7.36 6.19
N VAL A 108 -0.28 -8.56 6.66
CA VAL A 108 0.66 -9.63 7.05
C VAL A 108 1.52 -10.10 5.86
N GLY A 109 0.91 -10.45 4.73
CA GLY A 109 1.65 -10.92 3.55
C GLY A 109 2.64 -9.89 3.02
N ALA A 110 2.23 -8.63 2.97
CA ALA A 110 3.09 -7.52 2.55
C ALA A 110 4.22 -7.25 3.56
N ALA A 111 3.91 -7.24 4.87
CA ALA A 111 4.91 -7.05 5.91
C ALA A 111 5.97 -8.16 5.91
N LEU A 112 5.56 -9.43 5.77
CA LEU A 112 6.48 -10.57 5.66
C LEU A 112 7.44 -10.43 4.46
N ALA A 113 6.97 -9.86 3.34
CA ALA A 113 7.82 -9.65 2.16
C ALA A 113 8.84 -8.54 2.40
N CYS A 114 8.60 -7.65 3.35
CA CYS A 114 9.49 -6.55 3.69
C CYS A 114 10.53 -6.92 4.74
N LEU A 115 10.46 -8.09 5.40
CA LEU A 115 11.43 -8.50 6.44
C LEU A 115 12.86 -8.77 5.91
N VAL A 116 13.06 -8.77 4.59
CA VAL A 116 14.38 -8.92 3.99
C VAL A 116 15.17 -7.61 4.14
N PRO A 117 16.47 -7.65 4.50
CA PRO A 117 17.29 -6.45 4.64
C PRO A 117 17.23 -5.53 3.42
N GLY A 118 17.18 -4.22 3.67
CA GLY A 118 17.08 -3.18 2.65
C GLY A 118 15.65 -2.91 2.15
N ARG A 119 14.66 -3.73 2.51
CA ARG A 119 13.26 -3.46 2.14
C ARG A 119 12.58 -2.61 3.21
N THR A 120 11.73 -1.69 2.78
CA THR A 120 11.03 -0.77 3.68
C THR A 120 9.52 -0.96 3.54
N MET A 121 8.81 -0.90 4.68
CA MET A 121 7.37 -0.76 4.71
C MET A 121 6.93 0.44 5.52
N GLN A 122 5.74 0.95 5.22
CA GLN A 122 5.14 2.06 5.93
C GLN A 122 3.67 1.76 6.26
N TYR A 123 3.13 2.53 7.19
CA TYR A 123 1.69 2.68 7.34
C TYR A 123 1.33 4.16 7.52
N MET A 124 0.15 4.56 7.08
CA MET A 124 -0.36 5.92 7.28
C MET A 124 -1.03 6.02 8.65
N ALA A 125 -0.42 6.79 9.55
CA ALA A 125 -0.98 7.09 10.86
C ALA A 125 -1.85 8.34 10.79
N SER A 126 -2.98 8.33 11.47
CA SER A 126 -3.78 9.54 11.73
C SER A 126 -3.46 10.06 13.12
N ASP A 127 -3.51 11.38 13.30
CA ASP A 127 -3.42 12.00 14.62
C ASP A 127 -4.46 11.40 15.57
N ARG A 128 -4.06 11.19 16.82
CA ARG A 128 -4.92 10.68 17.89
C ARG A 128 -4.94 11.63 19.06
N ASP A 129 -6.08 11.74 19.70
CA ASP A 129 -6.22 12.50 20.94
C ASP A 129 -5.61 11.75 22.13
N TRP A 130 -5.67 12.35 23.31
CA TRP A 130 -5.14 11.77 24.55
C TRP A 130 -5.85 10.47 24.98
N LYS A 131 -7.02 10.15 24.41
CA LYS A 131 -7.72 8.87 24.62
C LYS A 131 -7.33 7.82 23.58
N GLY A 132 -6.53 8.19 22.59
CA GLY A 132 -6.19 7.35 21.47
C GLY A 132 -7.23 7.35 20.35
N GLU A 133 -8.22 8.23 20.37
CA GLU A 133 -9.23 8.32 19.32
C GLU A 133 -8.72 9.17 18.14
N PRO A 134 -9.02 8.82 16.88
CA PRO A 134 -8.63 9.63 15.73
C PRO A 134 -9.18 11.06 15.83
N ILE A 135 -8.32 12.05 15.65
CA ILE A 135 -8.73 13.46 15.59
C ILE A 135 -9.40 13.72 14.23
N ASP A 136 -10.63 14.24 14.24
CA ASP A 136 -11.32 14.61 13.01
C ASP A 136 -10.56 15.74 12.30
N LYS A 137 -10.29 15.57 11.00
CA LYS A 137 -9.37 16.40 10.19
C LYS A 137 -7.91 16.46 10.69
N GLY A 138 -7.49 15.50 11.52
CA GLY A 138 -6.09 15.31 11.86
C GLY A 138 -5.23 15.08 10.62
N LYS A 139 -3.93 15.37 10.74
CA LYS A 139 -2.98 15.05 9.67
C LYS A 139 -2.83 13.53 9.58
N MET A 140 -2.54 13.07 8.36
CA MET A 140 -2.21 11.68 8.09
C MET A 140 -0.83 11.63 7.47
N GLU A 141 0.11 11.01 8.16
CA GLU A 141 1.53 11.00 7.80
C GLU A 141 2.04 9.55 7.73
N PRO A 142 3.00 9.25 6.83
CA PRO A 142 3.59 7.93 6.76
C PRO A 142 4.52 7.70 7.94
N VAL A 143 4.35 6.55 8.60
CA VAL A 143 5.28 6.05 9.59
C VAL A 143 6.04 4.89 8.97
N LEU A 144 7.36 5.05 8.82
CA LEU A 144 8.24 3.97 8.41
C LEU A 144 8.36 2.94 9.54
N VAL A 145 8.25 1.66 9.18
CA VAL A 145 8.42 0.57 10.13
C VAL A 145 9.88 0.16 10.10
N ASP A 146 10.60 0.44 11.19
CA ASP A 146 11.92 -0.11 11.41
C ASP A 146 11.80 -1.60 11.74
N ILE A 147 12.36 -2.42 10.87
CA ILE A 147 12.39 -3.88 10.99
C ILE A 147 13.77 -4.39 11.36
N THR A 148 14.76 -3.51 11.52
CA THR A 148 16.08 -3.89 12.01
C THR A 148 15.93 -4.23 13.50
N PRO A 149 16.02 -5.50 13.91
CA PRO A 149 15.96 -5.81 15.32
C PRO A 149 17.15 -5.17 16.02
N TYR A 150 16.91 -4.45 17.12
CA TYR A 150 17.94 -3.85 17.99
C TYR A 150 18.81 -4.88 18.74
N LEU A 151 18.85 -6.13 18.27
CA LEU A 151 19.57 -7.24 18.85
C LEU A 151 20.69 -7.66 17.89
N ILE A 152 21.73 -6.84 17.82
CA ILE A 152 23.06 -7.21 17.30
C ILE A 152 24.06 -6.99 18.43
#